data_AF-A0A8B3DPN8-F1
#
_entry.id   AF-A0A8B3DPN8-F1
#
_cell.length_a   1.000
_cell.length_b   1.000
_cell.length_c   1.000
_cell.angle_alpha   90.00
_cell.angle_beta   90.00
_cell.angle_gamma   90.00
#
_symmetry.space_group_name_H-M   'P 1'
#
loop_
_entity.id
_entity.type
_entity.pdbx_description
1 polymer ?
#
loop_
_entity_poly.entity_id
_entity_poly.type
_entity_poly.pdbx_seq_one_letter_code
_entity_poly.pdbx_strand_id
1 'polypeptide(L)'
;MAQQNSTLTLPKMPNSDQRLAVGHESPPKNYVSLSEVQVGFIQLVDCDSQQVLAQREGLNKPTCFEYLQEKVWSVVAGLEMRFVEQTEVVHPYKFFCAVPKASVVKVYHSQLVSQEPVDVKPVWQGLALQLEESRALIESAQWDAFDLEGNWIGTSEY
;
A
#
# COMPACT_ATOMS: atom_id res chain seq x y z
N MET A 1 -20.46 65.90 29.93
CA MET A 1 -21.67 65.89 29.07
C MET A 1 -21.57 67.08 28.12
N ALA A 2 -21.21 66.82 26.85
CA ALA A 2 -21.13 67.79 25.76
C ALA A 2 -21.74 67.07 24.54
N GLN A 3 -22.91 67.49 24.04
CA GLN A 3 -23.15 68.54 23.05
C GLN A 3 -22.49 68.30 21.67
N GLN A 4 -23.37 67.88 20.76
CA GLN A 4 -23.60 68.35 19.39
C GLN A 4 -22.55 68.17 18.27
N ASN A 5 -23.06 67.47 17.24
CA ASN A 5 -22.71 67.51 15.83
C ASN A 5 -22.49 68.92 15.27
N SER A 6 -21.60 69.03 14.27
CA SER A 6 -21.89 69.60 12.92
C SER A 6 -20.62 69.65 12.07
N THR A 7 -20.71 69.23 10.79
CA THR A 7 -20.24 70.00 9.61
C THR A 7 -20.66 69.29 8.31
N LEU A 8 -21.45 70.04 7.52
CA LEU A 8 -21.84 69.91 6.09
C LEU A 8 -20.59 69.77 5.17
N THR A 9 -20.59 69.25 3.92
CA THR A 9 -21.45 69.61 2.77
C THR A 9 -21.23 68.68 1.55
N LEU A 10 -22.31 68.53 0.76
CA LEU A 10 -22.53 68.03 -0.63
C LEU A 10 -21.71 68.73 -1.75
N PRO A 11 -21.87 68.50 -3.09
CA PRO A 11 -22.84 67.67 -3.88
C PRO A 11 -22.15 66.81 -4.99
N LYS A 12 -22.79 65.95 -5.83
CA LYS A 12 -23.71 66.28 -6.94
C LYS A 12 -24.07 64.99 -7.70
N MET A 13 -25.35 64.75 -7.99
CA MET A 13 -25.82 63.74 -8.97
C MET A 13 -25.78 64.32 -10.40
N PRO A 14 -25.80 63.46 -11.44
CA PRO A 14 -27.08 63.28 -12.15
C PRO A 14 -27.38 61.85 -12.69
N ASN A 15 -28.69 61.58 -12.80
CA ASN A 15 -29.47 60.79 -13.78
C ASN A 15 -28.90 59.51 -14.43
N SER A 16 -29.59 58.37 -14.28
CA SER A 16 -30.67 57.87 -15.17
C SER A 16 -30.13 57.29 -16.48
N ASP A 17 -30.16 55.96 -16.63
CA ASP A 17 -30.99 55.31 -17.65
C ASP A 17 -30.82 53.78 -17.66
N GLN A 18 -31.89 53.14 -18.13
CA GLN A 18 -32.18 51.73 -18.10
C GLN A 18 -31.43 50.92 -19.18
N ARG A 19 -31.43 49.59 -18.98
CA ARG A 19 -31.26 48.49 -19.97
C ARG A 19 -29.83 48.09 -20.35
N LEU A 20 -29.45 46.85 -20.02
CA LEU A 20 -29.33 45.71 -20.95
C LEU A 20 -28.94 44.44 -20.18
N ALA A 21 -29.59 43.33 -20.51
CA ALA A 21 -29.28 41.99 -20.03
C ALA A 21 -28.01 41.43 -20.70
N VAL A 22 -27.14 40.77 -19.94
CA VAL A 22 -26.37 39.59 -20.39
C VAL A 22 -26.10 38.72 -19.17
N GLY A 23 -26.67 37.52 -19.17
CA GLY A 23 -26.33 36.48 -18.22
C GLY A 23 -24.89 36.02 -18.41
N HIS A 24 -24.13 36.01 -17.33
CA HIS A 24 -22.94 35.19 -17.22
C HIS A 24 -23.17 34.22 -16.07
N GLU A 25 -23.87 33.14 -16.38
CA GLU A 25 -23.80 31.93 -15.58
C GLU A 25 -22.33 31.50 -15.58
N SER A 26 -21.75 31.47 -14.37
CA SER A 26 -20.41 30.92 -14.17
C SER A 26 -20.44 29.45 -14.60
N PRO A 27 -19.41 28.93 -15.28
CA PRO A 27 -19.37 27.52 -15.66
C PRO A 27 -19.48 26.67 -14.38
N PRO A 28 -20.18 25.51 -14.42
CA PRO A 28 -20.11 24.60 -13.29
C PRO A 28 -18.65 24.26 -13.07
N LYS A 29 -18.16 24.54 -11.86
CA LYS A 29 -16.89 24.00 -11.38
C LYS A 29 -17.06 22.50 -11.50
N ASN A 30 -16.49 21.91 -12.54
CA ASN A 30 -16.27 20.47 -12.61
C ASN A 30 -15.42 20.15 -11.39
N TYR A 31 -16.10 19.76 -10.32
CA TYR A 31 -15.52 19.05 -9.21
C TYR A 31 -15.05 17.75 -9.84
N VAL A 32 -13.81 17.74 -10.30
CA VAL A 32 -13.10 16.50 -10.54
C VAL A 32 -13.15 15.82 -9.19
N SER A 33 -14.06 14.85 -9.06
CA SER A 33 -14.06 13.95 -7.92
C SER A 33 -12.66 13.35 -7.92
N LEU A 34 -11.82 13.80 -6.99
CA LEU A 34 -10.60 13.13 -6.63
C LEU A 34 -11.08 11.82 -6.02
N SER A 35 -11.44 10.85 -6.87
CA SER A 35 -11.72 9.48 -6.44
C SER A 35 -10.55 9.10 -5.57
N GLU A 36 -10.81 8.89 -4.28
CA GLU A 36 -9.78 8.64 -3.29
C GLU A 36 -8.86 7.55 -3.83
N VAL A 37 -7.57 7.87 -3.92
CA VAL A 37 -6.59 6.92 -4.43
C VAL A 37 -6.56 5.76 -3.44
N GLN A 38 -7.17 4.65 -3.83
CA GLN A 38 -7.30 3.48 -2.97
C GLN A 38 -5.96 2.77 -2.87
N VAL A 39 -5.33 2.89 -1.71
CA VAL A 39 -4.10 2.19 -1.35
C VAL A 39 -4.48 0.84 -0.75
N GLY A 40 -3.82 -0.21 -1.22
CA GLY A 40 -4.04 -1.57 -0.73
C GLY A 40 -2.94 -2.49 -1.22
N PHE A 41 -3.33 -3.71 -1.57
CA PHE A 41 -2.40 -4.76 -1.98
C PHE A 41 -2.84 -5.36 -3.29
N ILE A 42 -1.88 -5.54 -4.20
CA ILE A 42 -2.05 -6.41 -5.36
C ILE A 42 -1.53 -7.79 -4.96
N GLN A 43 -2.31 -8.82 -5.23
CA GLN A 43 -2.03 -10.21 -4.89
C GLN A 43 -1.98 -11.05 -6.16
N LEU A 44 -1.01 -11.96 -6.23
CA LEU A 44 -0.99 -13.09 -7.16
C LEU A 44 -1.58 -14.30 -6.45
N VAL A 45 -2.61 -14.89 -7.02
CA VAL A 45 -3.41 -15.94 -6.38
C VAL A 45 -3.52 -17.14 -7.30
N ASP A 46 -3.36 -18.31 -6.72
CA ASP A 46 -3.68 -19.59 -7.36
C ASP A 46 -5.21 -19.79 -7.40
N CYS A 47 -5.78 -19.92 -8.60
CA CYS A 47 -7.23 -19.98 -8.78
C CYS A 47 -7.87 -21.22 -8.14
N ASP A 48 -7.15 -22.34 -8.10
CA ASP A 48 -7.68 -23.63 -7.63
C ASP A 48 -7.73 -23.69 -6.09
N SER A 49 -6.63 -23.32 -5.44
CA SER A 49 -6.48 -23.35 -3.98
C SER A 49 -6.93 -22.07 -3.28
N GLN A 50 -7.09 -20.97 -4.03
CA GLN A 50 -7.28 -19.61 -3.51
C GLN A 50 -6.11 -19.11 -2.63
N GLN A 51 -4.95 -19.76 -2.70
CA GLN A 51 -3.76 -19.35 -1.97
C GLN A 51 -3.14 -18.09 -2.58
N VAL A 52 -2.79 -17.13 -1.72
CA VAL A 52 -2.00 -15.97 -2.12
C VAL A 52 -0.53 -16.39 -2.23
N LEU A 53 -0.01 -16.43 -3.45
CA LEU A 53 1.38 -16.82 -3.73
C LEU A 53 2.34 -15.65 -3.55
N ALA A 54 1.92 -14.45 -3.94
CA ALA A 54 2.72 -13.24 -3.78
C ALA A 54 1.83 -12.02 -3.53
N GLN A 55 2.37 -11.03 -2.82
CA GLN A 55 1.71 -9.75 -2.58
C GLN A 55 2.68 -8.58 -2.65
N ARG A 56 2.21 -7.43 -3.13
CA ARG A 56 2.88 -6.12 -3.01
C ARG A 56 1.87 -5.03 -2.69
N GLU A 57 2.30 -4.04 -1.92
CA GLU A 57 1.54 -2.79 -1.76
C GLU A 57 1.40 -2.10 -3.12
N GLY A 58 0.24 -1.51 -3.37
CA GLY A 58 -0.04 -0.88 -4.65
C GLY A 58 -1.36 -0.15 -4.68
N LEU A 59 -1.65 0.42 -5.85
CA LEU A 59 -2.92 1.08 -6.14
C LEU A 59 -3.76 0.19 -7.06
N ASN A 60 -5.08 0.31 -6.96
CA ASN A 60 -6.00 -0.32 -7.91
C ASN A 60 -6.00 0.43 -9.26
N LYS A 61 -4.88 0.39 -9.99
CA LYS A 61 -4.67 1.07 -11.27
C LYS A 61 -4.02 0.11 -12.27
N PRO A 62 -4.46 0.10 -13.54
CA PRO A 62 -3.90 -0.79 -14.57
C PRO A 62 -2.36 -0.78 -14.62
N THR A 63 -1.75 0.39 -14.54
CA THR A 63 -0.28 0.57 -14.56
C THR A 63 0.45 -0.21 -13.47
N CYS A 64 -0.15 -0.39 -12.29
CA CYS A 64 0.47 -1.15 -11.20
C CYS A 64 0.40 -2.66 -11.47
N PHE A 65 -0.71 -3.15 -12.04
CA PHE A 65 -0.86 -4.53 -12.47
C PHE A 65 0.07 -4.87 -13.63
N GLU A 66 0.14 -4.01 -14.64
CA GLU A 66 1.02 -4.16 -15.81
C GLU A 66 2.48 -4.27 -15.37
N TYR A 67 2.95 -3.39 -14.49
CA TYR A 67 4.31 -3.46 -13.94
C TYR A 67 4.59 -4.80 -13.26
N LEU A 68 3.68 -5.26 -12.39
CA LEU A 68 3.87 -6.53 -11.68
C LEU A 68 3.89 -7.71 -12.65
N GLN A 69 2.99 -7.74 -13.63
CA GLN A 69 2.92 -8.79 -14.64
C GLN A 69 4.14 -8.82 -15.57
N GLU A 70 4.67 -7.66 -15.95
CA GLU A 70 5.77 -7.59 -16.91
C GLU A 70 7.15 -7.74 -16.26
N LYS A 71 7.30 -7.31 -15.00
CA LYS A 71 8.63 -7.13 -14.38
C LYS A 71 8.86 -7.94 -13.12
N VAL A 72 7.80 -8.40 -12.45
CA VAL A 72 7.93 -8.97 -11.10
C VAL A 72 7.42 -10.40 -11.03
N TRP A 73 6.27 -10.71 -11.64
CA TRP A 73 5.58 -11.99 -11.50
C TRP A 73 5.36 -12.65 -12.84
N SER A 74 5.57 -13.97 -12.89
CA SER A 74 5.14 -14.79 -14.02
C SER A 74 3.67 -15.16 -13.84
N VAL A 75 2.78 -14.42 -14.49
CA VAL A 75 1.33 -14.70 -14.48
C VAL A 75 1.01 -15.69 -15.59
N VAL A 76 0.81 -16.96 -15.23
CA VAL A 76 0.49 -18.06 -16.14
C VAL A 76 -0.96 -18.51 -15.99
N ALA A 77 -1.43 -19.40 -16.86
CA ALA A 77 -2.78 -19.94 -16.75
C ALA A 77 -2.98 -20.63 -15.38
N GLY A 78 -4.11 -20.35 -14.73
CA GLY A 78 -4.39 -20.81 -13.36
C GLY A 78 -3.98 -19.83 -12.27
N LEU A 79 -3.29 -18.73 -12.61
CA LEU A 79 -2.98 -17.63 -11.68
C LEU A 79 -3.77 -16.38 -12.05
N GLU A 80 -4.25 -15.67 -11.03
CA GLU A 80 -4.91 -14.37 -11.18
C GLU A 80 -4.22 -13.29 -10.36
N MET A 81 -4.19 -12.06 -10.88
CA MET A 81 -3.87 -10.89 -10.08
C MET A 81 -5.14 -10.19 -9.64
N ARG A 82 -5.24 -9.84 -8.36
CA ARG A 82 -6.36 -9.05 -7.82
C ARG A 82 -5.91 -7.99 -6.84
N PHE A 83 -6.70 -6.94 -6.72
CA PHE A 83 -6.49 -5.89 -5.71
C PHE A 83 -7.39 -6.15 -4.49
N VAL A 84 -6.83 -5.95 -3.30
CA VAL A 84 -7.56 -5.99 -2.03
C VAL A 84 -7.16 -4.80 -1.16
N GLU A 85 -8.12 -4.21 -0.45
CA GLU A 85 -7.84 -3.11 0.48
C GLU A 85 -7.14 -3.60 1.77
N GLN A 86 -7.47 -4.82 2.18
CA GLN A 86 -6.96 -5.46 3.38
C GLN A 86 -6.51 -6.88 3.05
N THR A 87 -5.58 -7.39 3.85
CA THR A 87 -4.96 -8.69 3.61
C THR A 87 -4.60 -9.38 4.92
N GLU A 88 -4.76 -10.69 4.95
CA GLU A 88 -4.36 -11.56 6.06
C GLU A 88 -2.96 -12.18 5.86
N VAL A 89 -2.29 -11.84 4.76
CA VAL A 89 -0.92 -12.30 4.47
C VAL A 89 0.08 -11.16 4.52
N VAL A 90 1.33 -11.52 4.78
CA VAL A 90 2.50 -10.68 4.56
C VAL A 90 3.39 -11.34 3.53
N HIS A 91 4.18 -10.54 2.82
CA HIS A 91 5.19 -11.06 1.90
C HIS A 91 6.53 -10.40 2.19
N PRO A 92 7.23 -10.85 3.25
CA PRO A 92 8.49 -10.26 3.67
C PRO A 92 9.54 -10.32 2.57
N TYR A 93 10.55 -9.45 2.66
CA TYR A 93 11.63 -9.40 1.68
C TYR A 93 12.37 -10.75 1.62
N LYS A 94 12.63 -11.24 0.39
CA LYS A 94 13.26 -12.53 0.07
C LYS A 94 12.55 -13.80 0.57
N PHE A 95 11.29 -13.71 0.96
CA PHE A 95 10.45 -14.89 1.10
C PHE A 95 10.07 -15.40 -0.30
N PHE A 96 9.95 -16.72 -0.43
CA PHE A 96 9.60 -17.36 -1.70
C PHE A 96 8.14 -17.12 -2.08
N CYS A 97 7.28 -17.07 -1.06
CA CYS A 97 5.84 -16.84 -1.20
C CYS A 97 5.34 -15.90 -0.10
N ALA A 98 4.15 -15.33 -0.31
CA ALA A 98 3.39 -14.71 0.77
C ALA A 98 3.00 -15.77 1.82
N VAL A 99 2.97 -15.36 3.08
CA VAL A 99 2.64 -16.22 4.23
C VAL A 99 1.56 -15.57 5.09
N PRO A 100 0.67 -16.34 5.73
CA PRO A 100 -0.30 -15.80 6.69
C PRO A 100 0.37 -14.98 7.80
N LYS A 101 -0.24 -13.85 8.18
CA LYS A 101 0.24 -12.98 9.28
C LYS A 101 0.46 -13.74 10.58
N ALA A 102 -0.42 -14.70 10.85
CA ALA A 102 -0.40 -15.54 12.05
C ALA A 102 0.54 -16.74 11.98
N SER A 103 1.21 -16.99 10.84
CA SER A 103 2.18 -18.09 10.73
C SER A 103 3.38 -17.84 11.62
N VAL A 104 3.84 -18.88 12.31
CA VAL A 104 5.10 -18.86 13.05
C VAL A 104 6.25 -19.05 12.08
N VAL A 105 7.25 -18.18 12.17
CA VAL A 105 8.47 -18.21 11.37
C VAL A 105 9.66 -18.39 12.31
N LYS A 106 10.60 -19.23 11.92
CA LYS A 106 11.90 -19.44 12.56
C LYS A 106 12.99 -18.99 11.60
N VAL A 107 13.92 -18.15 12.05
CA VAL A 107 15.04 -17.66 11.25
C VAL A 107 16.35 -18.11 11.87
N TYR A 108 17.28 -18.58 11.04
CA TYR A 108 18.59 -19.07 11.43
C TYR A 108 19.67 -18.31 10.69
N HIS A 109 20.83 -18.10 11.33
CA HIS A 109 22.01 -17.56 10.66
C HIS A 109 22.93 -18.67 10.16
N SER A 110 23.57 -18.43 9.01
CA SER A 110 24.70 -19.20 8.47
C SER A 110 24.41 -20.67 8.12
N GLN A 111 23.24 -20.98 7.58
CA GLN A 111 22.88 -22.35 7.22
C GLN A 111 22.14 -22.40 5.88
N LEU A 112 22.91 -22.28 4.78
CA LEU A 112 22.47 -22.45 3.38
C LEU A 112 22.02 -23.87 3.07
N VAL A 113 21.10 -24.38 3.87
CA VAL A 113 20.54 -25.71 3.75
C VAL A 113 19.06 -25.55 3.51
N SER A 114 18.55 -26.33 2.56
CA SER A 114 17.12 -26.43 2.30
C SER A 114 16.36 -27.23 3.36
N GLN A 115 17.03 -27.61 4.45
CA GLN A 115 16.48 -28.37 5.57
C GLN A 115 16.67 -27.60 6.86
N GLU A 116 15.63 -27.58 7.70
CA GLU A 116 15.72 -26.90 9.00
C GLU A 116 16.86 -27.50 9.84
N PRO A 117 17.70 -26.65 10.46
CA PRO A 117 18.78 -27.11 11.34
C PRO A 117 18.29 -27.90 12.55
N VAL A 118 18.90 -29.06 12.81
CA VAL A 118 18.65 -29.86 14.02
C VAL A 118 19.55 -29.39 15.16
N ASP A 119 19.01 -29.33 16.39
CA ASP A 119 19.72 -28.95 17.62
C ASP A 119 20.31 -27.53 17.64
N VAL A 120 19.91 -26.68 16.69
CA VAL A 120 20.27 -25.25 16.66
C VAL A 120 19.07 -24.42 17.03
N LYS A 121 19.27 -23.38 17.86
CA LYS A 121 18.19 -22.43 18.16
C LYS A 121 18.10 -21.37 17.07
N PRO A 122 16.89 -20.99 16.64
CA PRO A 122 16.73 -19.88 15.72
C PRO A 122 17.24 -18.59 16.38
N VAL A 123 17.83 -17.72 15.57
CA VAL A 123 18.20 -16.36 16.02
C VAL A 123 16.95 -15.52 16.29
N TRP A 124 15.86 -15.84 15.59
CA TRP A 124 14.58 -15.18 15.78
C TRP A 124 13.43 -16.17 15.52
N GLN A 125 12.40 -16.10 16.37
CA GLN A 125 11.16 -16.85 16.19
C GLN A 125 9.99 -15.97 16.62
N GLY A 126 8.96 -15.88 15.77
CA GLY A 126 7.79 -15.04 16.02
C GLY A 126 6.72 -15.20 14.95
N LEU A 127 5.70 -14.35 14.99
CA LEU A 127 4.68 -14.30 13.94
C LEU A 127 5.24 -13.60 12.69
N ALA A 128 4.82 -14.04 11.50
CA ALA A 128 5.27 -13.46 10.24
C ALA A 128 5.00 -11.94 10.18
N LEU A 129 3.90 -11.46 10.76
CA LEU A 129 3.58 -10.02 10.81
C LEU A 129 4.62 -9.19 11.60
N GLN A 130 5.37 -9.81 12.51
CA GLN A 130 6.34 -9.15 13.39
C GLN A 130 7.76 -9.16 12.79
N LEU A 131 7.95 -9.79 11.63
CA LEU A 131 9.28 -10.03 11.08
C LEU A 131 10.01 -8.73 10.72
N GLU A 132 9.29 -7.76 10.13
CA GLU A 132 9.86 -6.46 9.76
C GLU A 132 10.39 -5.67 10.97
N GLU A 133 9.78 -5.83 12.15
CA GLU A 133 10.26 -5.21 13.40
C GLU A 133 11.63 -5.76 13.82
N SER A 134 11.96 -6.97 13.39
CA SER A 134 13.20 -7.69 13.71
C SER A 134 14.17 -7.75 12.53
N ARG A 135 13.91 -6.99 11.46
CA ARG A 135 14.70 -7.00 10.21
C ARG A 135 16.19 -6.76 10.45
N ALA A 136 16.54 -5.78 11.27
CA ALA A 136 17.94 -5.45 11.56
C ALA A 136 18.70 -6.60 12.24
N LEU A 137 18.02 -7.38 13.08
CA LEU A 137 18.60 -8.58 13.71
C LEU A 137 18.79 -9.68 12.67
N ILE A 138 17.76 -9.92 11.84
CA ILE A 138 17.75 -10.98 10.82
C ILE A 138 18.81 -10.71 9.76
N GLU A 139 18.85 -9.51 9.19
CA GLU A 139 19.75 -9.12 8.09
C GLU A 139 21.19 -8.80 8.56
N SER A 140 21.52 -9.01 9.84
CA SER A 140 22.89 -8.84 10.36
C SER A 140 23.87 -9.90 9.85
N ALA A 141 23.37 -11.01 9.31
CA ALA A 141 24.15 -12.09 8.70
C ALA A 141 23.35 -12.76 7.57
N GLN A 142 23.98 -13.71 6.87
CA GLN A 142 23.26 -14.61 5.99
C GLN A 142 22.24 -15.42 6.80
N TRP A 143 21.02 -15.53 6.28
CA TRP A 143 19.89 -16.13 6.97
C TRP A 143 19.04 -17.03 6.09
N ASP A 144 18.37 -17.98 6.75
CA ASP A 144 17.36 -18.86 6.18
C ASP A 144 16.14 -18.89 7.11
N ALA A 145 14.96 -18.83 6.51
CA ALA A 145 13.68 -18.80 7.19
C ALA A 145 12.90 -20.09 6.95
N PHE A 146 12.33 -20.63 8.02
CA PHE A 146 11.52 -21.84 8.01
C PHE A 146 10.17 -21.57 8.69
N ASP A 147 9.13 -22.27 8.26
CA ASP A 147 7.86 -22.28 8.98
C ASP A 147 7.90 -23.26 10.17
N LEU A 148 6.78 -23.38 10.88
CA LEU A 148 6.67 -24.28 12.04
C LEU A 148 6.90 -25.75 11.68
N GLU A 149 6.54 -26.16 10.46
CA GLU A 149 6.65 -27.53 9.95
C GLU A 149 8.06 -27.85 9.45
N GLY A 150 8.93 -26.84 9.36
CA GLY A 150 10.30 -26.96 8.88
C GLY A 150 10.44 -26.82 7.37
N ASN A 151 9.41 -26.31 6.69
CA ASN A 151 9.52 -25.96 5.28
C ASN A 151 10.36 -24.70 5.13
N TRP A 152 11.26 -24.69 4.14
CA TRP A 152 12.07 -23.52 3.82
C TRP A 152 11.24 -22.49 3.06
N ILE A 153 11.12 -21.28 3.60
CA ILE A 153 10.18 -20.25 3.12
C ILE A 153 10.87 -18.95 2.69
N GLY A 154 12.17 -18.80 2.94
CA GLY A 154 12.93 -17.64 2.49
C GLY A 154 14.41 -17.74 2.83
N THR A 155 15.23 -16.94 2.16
CA THR A 155 16.67 -16.91 2.38
C THR A 155 17.26 -15.55 2.04
N SER A 156 18.37 -15.21 2.67
CA SER A 156 19.17 -14.03 2.32
C SER A 156 19.92 -14.17 1.01
N GLU A 157 20.09 -15.39 0.48
CA GLU A 157 20.76 -15.60 -0.80
C GLU A 157 19.87 -15.17 -1.98
N TYR A 158 20.51 -14.63 -3.02
CA TYR A 158 19.89 -14.08 -4.24
C TYR A 158 19.11 -12.78 -4.00
#